data_AF-A0A7S3HTL7-F1
#
_entry.id   AF-A0A7S3HTL7-F1
#
_cell.length_a   1.000
_cell.length_b   1.000
_cell.length_c   1.000
_cell.angle_alpha   90.00
_cell.angle_beta   90.00
_cell.angle_gamma   90.00
#
_symmetry.space_group_name_H-M   'P 1'
#
loop_
_entity.id
_entity.type
_entity.pdbx_description
1 polymer ?
#
loop_
_entity_poly.entity_id
_entity_poly.type
_entity_poly.pdbx_seq_one_letter_code
_entity_poly.pdbx_strand_id
1 'polypeptide(L)'
;MLTNLLVVLCVAVVAAKPTWKDLGSYTFQQYLKDFNLKFEASEIKERETIFHAELARVQAHNAKNLSWKEGINKFSAMPKAEKKAFFGRNKGAAQQKKMLTAAKSLPENFELKPVSALPANVDWRQKGVVSAVKD
;
A
#
# COMPACT_ATOMS: atom_id res chain seq x y z
N MET A 1 2.75 26.08 -49.84
CA MET A 1 3.57 25.93 -48.63
C MET A 1 2.71 25.25 -47.58
N LEU A 2 2.97 23.97 -47.28
CA LEU A 2 2.21 23.21 -46.28
C LEU A 2 3.06 23.15 -45.01
N THR A 3 2.56 23.75 -43.94
CA THR A 3 3.19 23.77 -42.62
C THR A 3 2.87 22.46 -41.89
N ASN A 4 3.91 21.65 -41.64
CA ASN A 4 3.79 20.45 -40.81
C ASN A 4 3.66 20.86 -39.33
N LEU A 5 2.50 20.58 -38.74
CA LEU A 5 2.22 20.75 -37.32
C LEU A 5 2.82 19.55 -36.55
N LEU A 6 3.86 19.81 -35.76
CA LEU A 6 4.53 18.81 -34.92
C LEU A 6 3.83 18.76 -33.56
N VAL A 7 2.98 17.74 -33.36
CA VAL A 7 2.31 17.51 -32.07
C VAL A 7 3.31 16.84 -31.12
N VAL A 8 3.83 17.60 -30.16
CA VAL A 8 4.66 17.06 -29.07
C VAL A 8 3.73 16.39 -28.06
N LEU A 9 3.74 15.06 -28.05
CA LEU A 9 3.07 14.26 -27.02
C LEU A 9 3.92 14.28 -25.75
N CYS A 10 3.60 15.15 -24.79
CA CYS A 10 4.20 15.12 -23.46
C CYS A 10 3.70 13.89 -22.69
N VAL A 11 4.40 12.77 -22.80
CA VAL A 11 4.17 11.61 -21.93
C VAL A 11 4.76 11.95 -20.56
N ALA A 12 3.90 12.31 -19.61
CA ALA A 12 4.28 12.36 -18.20
C ALA A 12 4.57 10.93 -17.73
N VAL A 13 5.84 10.55 -17.70
CA VAL A 13 6.27 9.29 -17.09
C VAL A 13 6.10 9.46 -15.58
N VAL A 14 4.99 8.97 -15.03
CA VAL A 14 4.86 8.77 -13.59
C VAL A 14 5.90 7.72 -13.23
N ALA A 15 6.97 8.14 -12.54
CA ALA A 15 7.97 7.21 -12.03
C ALA A 15 7.26 6.17 -11.16
N ALA A 16 7.37 4.90 -11.55
CA ALA A 16 6.80 3.81 -10.79
C ALA A 16 7.48 3.76 -9.41
N LYS A 17 6.68 3.62 -8.35
CA LYS A 17 7.18 3.44 -6.98
C LYS A 17 8.15 2.25 -6.93
N PRO A 18 9.20 2.27 -6.09
CA PRO A 18 10.23 1.25 -6.09
C PRO A 18 9.63 -0.12 -5.74
N THR A 19 10.14 -1.16 -6.39
CA THR A 19 9.91 -2.53 -5.94
C THR A 19 11.03 -2.98 -5.02
N TRP A 20 10.85 -4.12 -4.35
CA TRP A 20 11.88 -4.70 -3.49
C TRP A 20 13.20 -5.02 -4.24
N LYS A 21 13.14 -5.14 -5.57
CA LYS A 21 14.30 -5.39 -6.43
C LYS A 21 15.19 -4.15 -6.61
N ASP A 22 14.61 -2.96 -6.47
CA ASP A 22 15.26 -1.68 -6.77
C ASP A 22 15.97 -1.08 -5.53
N LEU A 23 15.90 -1.77 -4.38
CA LEU A 23 16.31 -1.23 -3.09
C LEU A 23 17.84 -1.14 -2.88
N GLY A 24 18.65 -1.74 -3.76
CA GLY A 24 20.11 -1.75 -3.59
C GLY A 24 20.76 -0.37 -3.67
N SER A 25 20.27 0.48 -4.57
CA SER A 25 20.76 1.85 -4.79
C SER A 25 19.72 2.91 -4.46
N TYR A 26 18.69 2.56 -3.68
CA TYR A 26 17.56 3.43 -3.42
C TYR A 26 17.89 4.47 -2.34
N THR A 27 17.76 5.75 -2.69
CA THR A 27 18.18 6.88 -1.83
C THR A 27 17.01 7.55 -1.12
N PHE A 28 17.30 8.30 -0.06
CA PHE A 28 16.29 9.08 0.64
C PHE A 28 15.67 10.17 -0.26
N GLN A 29 16.46 10.77 -1.15
CA GLN A 29 16.00 11.78 -2.09
C GLN A 29 15.04 11.19 -3.12
N GLN A 30 15.29 9.96 -3.58
CA GLN A 30 14.36 9.24 -4.46
C GLN A 30 13.08 8.89 -3.70
N TYR A 31 13.20 8.45 -2.44
CA TYR A 31 12.07 8.21 -1.55
C TYR A 31 11.14 9.41 -1.38
N LEU A 32 11.69 10.61 -1.15
CA LEU A 32 10.87 11.81 -1.05
C LEU A 32 10.09 12.10 -2.34
N LYS A 33 10.71 11.87 -3.50
CA LYS A 33 10.08 12.08 -4.81
C LYS A 33 8.98 11.06 -5.08
N ASP A 34 9.27 9.77 -4.93
CA ASP A 34 8.36 8.67 -5.30
C ASP A 34 7.09 8.63 -4.43
N PHE A 35 7.18 9.13 -3.20
CA PHE A 35 6.06 9.22 -2.27
C PHE A 35 5.50 10.63 -2.10
N ASN A 36 6.01 11.62 -2.87
CA ASN A 36 5.64 13.04 -2.78
C ASN A 36 5.64 13.57 -1.33
N LEU A 37 6.71 13.24 -0.59
CA LEU A 37 6.87 13.59 0.82
C LEU A 37 7.68 14.88 0.97
N LYS A 38 7.28 15.70 1.94
CA LYS A 38 7.97 16.91 2.36
C LYS A 38 8.03 16.93 3.87
N PHE A 39 9.22 17.17 4.41
CA PHE A 39 9.47 17.33 5.84
C PHE A 39 10.08 18.70 6.09
N GLU A 40 9.94 19.21 7.31
CA GLU A 40 10.58 20.45 7.71
C GLU A 40 12.10 20.30 7.71
N ALA A 41 12.82 21.39 7.42
CA ALA A 41 14.29 21.36 7.31
C ALA A 41 14.96 20.85 8.61
N SER A 42 14.35 21.12 9.76
CA SER A 42 14.80 20.63 11.07
C SER A 42 14.66 19.12 11.24
N GLU A 43 13.71 18.48 10.56
CA GLU A 43 13.43 17.05 10.67
C GLU A 43 14.20 16.20 9.65
N ILE A 44 14.63 16.78 8.52
CA ILE A 44 15.19 16.05 7.37
C ILE A 44 16.27 15.04 7.78
N LYS A 45 17.22 15.44 8.65
CA LYS A 45 18.30 14.57 9.11
C LYS A 45 17.80 13.36 9.91
N GLU A 46 16.81 13.57 10.77
CA GLU A 46 16.19 12.50 11.55
C GLU A 46 15.42 11.54 10.64
N ARG A 47 14.62 12.09 9.71
CA ARG A 47 13.82 11.32 8.75
C ARG A 47 14.70 10.47 7.83
N GLU A 48 15.83 11.01 7.36
CA GLU A 48 16.82 10.29 6.57
C GLU A 48 17.45 9.14 7.37
N THR A 49 17.77 9.39 8.65
CA THR A 49 18.30 8.35 9.54
C THR A 49 17.30 7.20 9.75
N ILE A 50 16.03 7.53 10.00
CA ILE A 50 14.95 6.53 10.15
C ILE A 50 14.78 5.74 8.85
N PHE A 51 14.79 6.43 7.71
CA PHE A 51 14.67 5.81 6.40
C PHE A 51 15.79 4.81 6.14
N HIS A 52 17.05 5.16 6.40
CA HIS A 52 18.18 4.25 6.21
C HIS A 52 18.12 3.02 7.13
N ALA A 53 17.72 3.23 8.39
CA ALA A 53 17.50 2.11 9.32
C ALA A 53 16.40 1.16 8.82
N GLU A 54 15.29 1.70 8.29
CA GLU A 54 14.22 0.90 7.72
C GLU A 54 14.64 0.19 6.42
N LEU A 55 15.40 0.86 5.55
CA LEU A 55 15.93 0.27 4.32
C LEU A 55 16.84 -0.93 4.63
N ALA A 56 17.76 -0.78 5.58
CA ALA A 56 18.63 -1.86 6.02
C ALA A 56 17.81 -3.03 6.62
N ARG A 57 16.77 -2.72 7.42
CA ARG A 57 15.87 -3.72 7.99
C ARG A 57 15.13 -4.51 6.90
N VAL A 58 14.60 -3.82 5.90
CA VAL A 58 13.88 -4.41 4.75
C VAL A 58 14.82 -5.29 3.91
N GLN A 59 16.03 -4.82 3.60
CA GLN A 59 17.02 -5.59 2.86
C GLN A 59 17.41 -6.87 3.63
N ALA A 60 17.66 -6.76 4.94
CA ALA A 60 17.97 -7.90 5.79
C ALA A 60 16.80 -8.91 5.87
N HIS A 61 15.55 -8.43 5.88
CA HIS A 61 14.37 -9.30 5.78
C HIS A 61 14.34 -10.04 4.44
N ASN A 62 14.49 -9.30 3.33
CA ASN A 62 14.38 -9.85 1.98
C ASN A 62 15.48 -10.87 1.64
N ALA A 63 16.66 -10.73 2.27
CA ALA A 63 17.77 -11.67 2.18
C ALA A 63 17.47 -13.05 2.80
N LYS A 64 16.50 -13.16 3.73
CA LYS A 64 16.07 -14.44 4.32
C LYS A 64 15.33 -15.37 3.36
N ASN A 65 15.03 -14.89 2.16
CA ASN A 65 14.35 -15.62 1.11
C ASN A 65 13.02 -16.29 1.51
N LEU A 66 12.20 -15.57 2.27
CA LEU A 66 10.86 -16.01 2.65
C LEU A 66 9.89 -15.92 1.46
N SER A 67 8.69 -16.50 1.62
CA SER A 67 7.59 -16.47 0.64
C SER A 67 7.03 -15.08 0.36
N TRP A 68 7.45 -14.07 1.12
CA TRP A 68 7.06 -12.68 0.97
C TRP A 68 8.29 -11.77 1.03
N LYS A 69 8.13 -10.57 0.47
CA LYS A 69 9.13 -9.51 0.47
C LYS A 69 8.54 -8.25 1.08
N GLU A 70 9.38 -7.53 1.80
CA GLU A 70 9.09 -6.18 2.24
C GLU A 70 9.52 -5.16 1.18
N GLY A 71 8.80 -4.05 1.12
CA GLY A 71 9.13 -2.92 0.26
C GLY A 71 9.14 -1.62 1.07
N ILE A 72 9.79 -0.61 0.51
CA ILE A 72 9.72 0.76 1.02
C ILE A 72 8.36 1.36 0.64
N ASN A 73 7.73 2.08 1.57
CA ASN A 73 6.43 2.72 1.38
C ASN A 73 6.38 4.09 2.06
N LYS A 74 5.27 4.84 1.93
CA LYS A 74 5.11 6.21 2.49
C LYS A 74 5.39 6.34 4.00
N PHE A 75 5.43 5.23 4.73
CA PHE A 75 5.70 5.19 6.17
C PHE A 75 7.18 4.90 6.50
N SER A 76 8.05 4.67 5.53
CA SER A 76 9.42 4.19 5.78
C SER A 76 10.34 5.20 6.47
N ALA A 77 9.98 6.48 6.51
CA ALA A 77 10.68 7.52 7.28
C ALA A 77 9.91 7.96 8.55
N MET A 78 8.93 7.17 9.01
CA MET A 78 8.17 7.47 10.23
C MET A 78 8.64 6.64 11.43
N PRO A 79 8.78 7.25 12.62
CA PRO A 79 9.00 6.52 13.85
C PRO A 79 7.77 5.67 14.21
N LYS A 80 7.98 4.62 15.01
CA LYS A 80 6.92 3.68 15.40
C LYS A 80 5.74 4.35 16.11
N ALA A 81 5.99 5.43 16.86
CA ALA A 81 4.96 6.19 17.55
C ALA A 81 4.01 6.87 16.56
N GLU A 82 4.56 7.48 15.51
CA GLU A 82 3.79 8.14 14.45
C GLU A 82 3.03 7.13 13.58
N LYS A 83 3.69 6.02 13.21
CA LYS A 83 3.06 4.92 12.45
C LYS A 83 1.77 4.39 13.10
N LYS A 84 1.70 4.39 14.43
CA LYS A 84 0.52 3.92 15.16
C LYS A 84 -0.74 4.72 14.87
N ALA A 85 -0.63 6.00 14.51
CA ALA A 85 -1.79 6.83 14.15
C ALA A 85 -2.49 6.30 12.89
N PHE A 86 -1.75 5.62 12.01
CA PHE A 86 -2.28 5.02 10.78
C PHE A 86 -2.79 3.58 10.98
N PHE A 87 -2.67 3.01 12.19
CA PHE A 87 -3.19 1.68 12.44
C PHE A 87 -4.72 1.77 12.57
N GLY A 88 -5.44 1.09 11.68
CA GLY A 88 -6.92 1.12 11.62
C GLY A 88 -7.66 0.55 12.84
N ARG A 89 -6.97 0.21 13.93
CA ARG A 89 -7.57 -0.31 15.16
C ARG A 89 -7.93 0.84 16.10
N ASN A 90 -9.17 1.30 16.02
CA ASN A 90 -9.76 2.21 17.02
C ASN A 90 -10.31 1.41 18.22
N LYS A 91 -9.72 1.59 19.41
CA LYS A 91 -10.17 0.90 20.65
C LYS A 91 -11.60 1.30 21.04
N GLY A 92 -12.01 2.54 20.78
CA GLY A 92 -13.37 3.02 21.06
C GLY A 92 -14.44 2.34 20.19
N ALA A 93 -14.12 2.06 18.92
CA ALA A 93 -15.00 1.29 18.03
C ALA A 93 -15.14 -0.18 18.44
N ALA A 94 -14.11 -0.75 19.10
CA ALA A 94 -14.17 -2.11 19.64
C ALA A 94 -15.00 -2.19 20.94
N GLN A 95 -14.96 -1.16 21.80
CA GLN A 95 -15.81 -1.06 22.99
C GLN A 95 -17.27 -0.72 22.68
N GLN A 96 -17.54 -0.06 21.54
CA GLN A 96 -18.91 0.16 21.06
C GLN A 96 -19.57 -1.07 20.43
N LYS A 97 -18.89 -2.23 20.41
CA LYS A 97 -19.55 -3.50 20.07
C LYS A 97 -20.48 -3.91 21.21
N LYS A 98 -21.69 -3.34 21.20
CA LYS A 98 -22.88 -4.18 21.42
C LYS A 98 -22.64 -5.44 20.58
N MET A 99 -22.70 -6.63 21.18
CA MET A 99 -22.72 -7.88 20.41
C MET A 99 -23.70 -7.71 19.25
N LEU A 100 -23.40 -8.25 18.06
CA LEU A 100 -24.33 -8.13 16.93
C LEU A 100 -25.70 -8.66 17.37
N THR A 101 -26.62 -7.75 17.71
CA THR A 101 -27.98 -8.09 18.15
C THR A 101 -28.92 -8.26 16.97
N ALA A 102 -28.50 -7.82 15.78
CA ALA A 102 -29.25 -7.94 14.54
C ALA A 102 -28.86 -9.24 13.82
N ALA A 103 -29.26 -10.39 14.37
CA ALA A 103 -29.31 -11.61 13.60
C ALA A 103 -30.45 -11.46 12.57
N LYS A 104 -30.10 -11.22 11.31
CA LYS A 104 -31.05 -11.34 10.21
C LYS A 104 -31.20 -12.82 9.87
N SER A 105 -32.43 -13.30 9.73
CA SER A 105 -32.68 -14.62 9.17
C SER A 105 -32.11 -14.70 7.76
N LEU A 106 -31.66 -15.89 7.37
CA LEU A 106 -31.27 -16.15 5.99
C LEU A 106 -32.49 -15.99 5.08
N PRO A 107 -32.31 -15.55 3.82
CA PRO A 107 -33.39 -15.54 2.83
C PRO A 107 -34.05 -16.91 2.71
N GLU A 108 -35.36 -16.96 2.43
CA GLU A 108 -36.11 -18.23 2.29
C GLU A 108 -35.54 -19.15 1.21
N ASN A 109 -34.89 -18.58 0.19
CA ASN A 109 -34.26 -19.31 -0.92
C ASN A 109 -32.76 -19.61 -0.68
N PHE A 110 -32.27 -19.48 0.55
CA PHE A 110 -30.89 -19.83 0.85
C PHE A 110 -30.69 -21.34 0.81
N GLU A 111 -29.92 -21.81 -0.16
CA GLU A 111 -29.47 -23.19 -0.26
C GLU A 111 -27.99 -23.31 0.10
N LEU A 112 -27.68 -24.22 1.04
CA LEU A 112 -26.30 -24.51 1.41
C LEU A 112 -25.65 -25.40 0.34
N LYS A 113 -24.71 -24.84 -0.43
CA LYS A 113 -23.96 -25.59 -1.45
C LYS A 113 -22.77 -26.34 -0.84
N PRO A 114 -22.41 -27.52 -1.38
CA PRO A 114 -21.25 -28.26 -0.91
C PRO A 114 -19.95 -27.51 -1.26
N VAL A 115 -18.90 -27.71 -0.44
CA VAL A 115 -17.58 -27.11 -0.65
C VAL A 115 -16.97 -27.50 -2.01
N SER A 116 -17.31 -28.69 -2.52
CA SER A 116 -16.88 -29.16 -3.84
C SER A 116 -17.40 -28.32 -5.00
N ALA A 117 -18.46 -27.53 -4.79
CA ALA A 117 -18.98 -26.60 -5.78
C ALA A 117 -18.25 -25.24 -5.78
N LEU A 118 -17.29 -25.01 -4.88
CA LEU A 118 -16.51 -23.77 -4.86
C LEU A 118 -15.49 -23.76 -6.01
N PRO A 119 -15.30 -22.61 -6.67
CA PRO A 119 -14.22 -22.45 -7.64
C PRO A 119 -12.86 -22.50 -6.94
N ALA A 120 -11.82 -22.93 -7.68
CA ALA A 120 -10.46 -23.01 -7.15
C ALA A 120 -9.88 -21.63 -6.75
N ASN A 121 -10.26 -20.56 -7.46
CA ASN A 121 -9.83 -19.19 -7.18
C ASN A 121 -10.96 -18.21 -7.51
N VAL A 122 -11.05 -17.12 -6.74
CA VAL A 122 -11.97 -16.00 -7.00
C VAL A 122 -11.22 -14.69 -6.87
N ASP A 123 -11.26 -13.87 -7.91
CA ASP A 123 -10.78 -12.49 -7.87
C ASP A 123 -11.89 -11.53 -8.37
N TRP A 124 -12.49 -10.79 -7.44
CA TRP A 124 -13.57 -9.85 -7.73
C TRP A 124 -13.10 -8.65 -8.57
N ARG A 125 -11.80 -8.34 -8.59
CA ARG A 125 -11.24 -7.27 -9.44
C ARG A 125 -11.43 -7.59 -10.93
N GLN A 126 -11.41 -8.88 -11.28
CA GLN A 126 -11.64 -9.35 -12.65
C GLN A 126 -13.13 -9.29 -13.06
N LYS A 127 -14.04 -9.00 -12.12
CA LYS A 127 -15.48 -8.93 -12.35
C LYS A 127 -15.99 -7.49 -12.53
N GLY A 128 -15.10 -6.49 -12.46
CA GLY A 128 -15.49 -5.08 -12.61
C GLY A 128 -16.33 -4.52 -11.46
N VAL A 129 -16.43 -5.24 -10.33
CA VAL A 129 -17.26 -4.85 -9.16
C VAL A 129 -16.45 -4.19 -8.04
N VAL A 130 -15.13 -4.04 -8.23
CA VAL A 130 -14.21 -3.48 -7.23
C VAL A 130 -13.77 -2.09 -7.71
N SER A 131 -13.99 -1.08 -6.87
CA SER A 131 -13.52 0.29 -7.13
C SER A 131 -12.00 0.40 -6.99
N ALA A 132 -11.43 1.49 -7.48
CA ALA A 132 -10.03 1.83 -7.22
C ALA A 132 -9.72 1.92 -5.71
N VAL A 133 -8.47 1.65 -5.36
CA VAL A 133 -7.96 1.80 -3.99
C VAL A 133 -8.00 3.28 -3.59
N LYS A 134 -8.48 3.55 -2.38
CA LYS A 134 -8.52 4.89 -1.78
C LYS A 134 -7.29 5.11 -0.90
N ASP A 135 -6.89 6.37 -0.74
CA ASP A 135 -5.90 6.80 0.25
C ASP A 135 -6.53 7.09 1.61
#